data_AF-A0A7S1TA06-F1
#
_entry.id   AF-A0A7S1TA06-F1
#
_cell.length_a   1.000
_cell.length_b   1.000
_cell.length_c   1.000
_cell.angle_alpha   90.00
_cell.angle_beta   90.00
_cell.angle_gamma   90.00
#
_symmetry.space_group_name_H-M   'P 1'
#
loop_
_entity.id
_entity.type
_entity.pdbx_description
1 polymer ?
#
loop_
_entity_poly.entity_id
_entity_poly.type
_entity_poly.pdbx_seq_one_letter_code
_entity_poly.pdbx_strand_id
1 'polypeptide(L)'
;RLEYLRETFQIKENDFLAFDAVRQAAQCVGRVIRSKADYGLMIFADKRYQRHDKRDKLPGWINAQLKDAHLNLSTDMLIHVAREFMRNMAQPYDQGEVGKSLLTEEAVNAMAAVYTG
;
A
#
# COMPACT_ATOMS: atom_id res chain seq x y z
N ARG A 1 30.28 -6.42 1.51
CA ARG A 1 28.91 -6.77 1.04
C ARG A 1 28.42 -5.83 -0.07
N LEU A 2 28.48 -4.50 0.10
CA LEU A 2 28.11 -3.56 -0.97
C LEU A 2 29.06 -3.62 -2.17
N GLU A 3 30.38 -3.69 -1.94
CA GLU A 3 31.37 -3.89 -3.02
C GLU A 3 31.12 -5.15 -3.83
N TYR A 4 30.78 -6.27 -3.18
CA TYR A 4 30.42 -7.52 -3.86
C TYR A 4 29.18 -7.36 -4.77
N LEU A 5 28.14 -6.67 -4.30
CA LEU A 5 26.94 -6.41 -5.11
C LEU A 5 27.24 -5.48 -6.30
N ARG A 6 28.16 -4.54 -6.12
CA ARG A 6 28.60 -3.63 -7.17
C ARG A 6 29.43 -4.37 -8.22
N GLU A 7 30.35 -5.23 -7.80
CA GLU A 7 31.32 -5.88 -8.70
C GLU A 7 30.75 -7.12 -9.40
N THR A 8 29.93 -7.92 -8.72
CA THR A 8 29.36 -9.15 -9.28
C THR A 8 28.02 -8.91 -9.99
N PHE A 9 27.19 -8.00 -9.48
CA PHE A 9 25.82 -7.79 -9.99
C PHE A 9 25.60 -6.39 -10.57
N GLN A 10 26.62 -5.52 -10.60
CA GLN A 10 26.52 -4.14 -11.07
C GLN A 10 25.42 -3.32 -10.37
N ILE A 11 25.08 -3.68 -9.13
CA ILE A 11 24.07 -2.96 -8.36
C ILE A 11 24.74 -1.75 -7.70
N LYS A 12 24.17 -0.56 -7.94
CA LYS A 12 24.60 0.66 -7.28
C LYS A 12 24.26 0.62 -5.80
N GLU A 13 25.17 1.09 -4.95
CA GLU A 13 24.98 1.09 -3.50
C GLU A 13 23.71 1.84 -3.08
N ASN A 14 23.45 3.01 -3.69
CA ASN A 14 22.24 3.80 -3.43
C ASN A 14 20.95 3.03 -3.74
N ASP A 15 20.95 2.19 -4.78
CA ASP A 15 19.78 1.41 -5.16
C ASP A 15 19.48 0.31 -4.15
N PHE A 16 20.53 -0.36 -3.67
CA PHE A 16 20.43 -1.37 -2.63
C PHE A 16 19.95 -0.76 -1.30
N LEU A 17 20.50 0.38 -0.89
CA LEU A 17 20.10 1.06 0.35
C LEU A 17 18.63 1.51 0.31
N ALA A 18 18.19 2.07 -0.83
CA ALA A 18 16.80 2.45 -1.01
C ALA A 18 15.88 1.22 -1.02
N PHE A 19 16.27 0.14 -1.69
CA PHE A 19 15.52 -1.11 -1.71
C PHE A 19 15.36 -1.71 -0.33
N ASP A 20 16.44 -1.82 0.45
CA ASP A 20 16.40 -2.43 1.78
C ASP A 20 15.53 -1.62 2.75
N ALA A 21 15.67 -0.28 2.73
CA ALA A 21 14.85 0.61 3.55
C ALA A 21 13.36 0.51 3.20
N VAL A 22 13.02 0.50 1.91
CA VAL A 22 11.62 0.42 1.47
C VAL A 22 11.02 -0.96 1.76
N ARG A 23 11.79 -2.03 1.56
CA ARG A 23 11.38 -3.41 1.87
C ARG A 23 11.03 -3.55 3.34
N GLN A 24 11.84 -3.01 4.24
CA GLN A 24 11.57 -3.06 5.67
C GLN A 24 10.34 -2.23 6.06
N ALA A 25 10.20 -1.03 5.50
CA ALA A 25 9.03 -0.17 5.74
C ALA A 25 7.72 -0.85 5.25
N ALA A 26 7.75 -1.44 4.06
CA ALA A 26 6.62 -2.18 3.50
C ALA A 26 6.26 -3.41 4.36
N GLN A 27 7.24 -4.11 4.91
CA GLN A 27 7.00 -5.24 5.81
C GLN A 27 6.27 -4.80 7.09
N CYS A 28 6.67 -3.68 7.68
CA CYS A 28 6.00 -3.12 8.85
C CYS A 28 4.56 -2.69 8.52
N VAL A 29 4.39 -2.01 7.40
CA VAL A 29 3.09 -1.54 6.91
C VAL A 29 2.13 -2.71 6.63
N GLY A 30 2.63 -3.80 6.06
CA GLY A 30 1.84 -5.01 5.80
C GLY A 30 1.33 -5.73 7.05
N ARG A 31 1.81 -5.38 8.25
CA ARG A 31 1.29 -5.94 9.52
C ARG A 31 0.06 -5.21 10.05
N VAL A 32 -0.23 -4.01 9.53
CA VAL A 32 -1.30 -3.14 10.02
C VAL A 32 -2.68 -3.63 9.55
N ILE A 33 -2.78 -4.20 8.35
CA ILE A 33 -4.03 -4.72 7.78
C ILE A 33 -3.98 -6.25 7.82
N ARG A 34 -4.94 -6.91 8.47
CA ARG A 34 -5.02 -8.39 8.53
C ARG A 34 -6.25 -8.95 7.83
N SER A 35 -7.34 -8.19 7.79
CA SER A 35 -8.60 -8.56 7.15
C SER A 35 -9.14 -7.42 6.31
N LYS A 36 -10.11 -7.71 5.42
CA LYS A 36 -10.80 -6.67 4.64
C LYS A 36 -11.70 -5.75 5.48
N ALA A 37 -12.07 -6.18 6.68
CA ALA A 37 -12.80 -5.35 7.63
C ALA A 37 -11.86 -4.45 8.46
N ASP A 38 -10.55 -4.68 8.40
CA ASP A 38 -9.58 -3.86 9.10
C ASP A 38 -9.28 -2.59 8.31
N TYR A 39 -9.19 -1.48 9.01
CA TYR A 39 -8.65 -0.24 8.47
C TYR A 39 -7.45 0.21 9.29
N GLY A 40 -6.50 0.86 8.62
CA GLY A 40 -5.28 1.31 9.24
C GLY A 40 -4.76 2.57 8.58
N LEU A 41 -4.20 3.46 9.39
CA LEU A 41 -3.52 4.66 8.93
C LEU A 41 -2.01 4.40 8.93
N MET A 42 -1.38 4.56 7.76
CA MET A 42 0.07 4.39 7.58
C MET A 42 0.67 5.74 7.20
N ILE A 43 1.70 6.16 7.93
CA ILE A 43 2.31 7.49 7.75
C ILE A 43 3.80 7.31 7.46
N PHE A 44 4.24 7.82 6.30
CA PHE A 44 5.65 7.90 5.93
C PHE A 44 6.20 9.28 6.33
N ALA A 45 6.76 9.37 7.54
CA ALA A 45 7.22 10.63 8.12
C ALA A 45 8.63 11.05 7.66
N ASP A 46 8.94 10.93 6.36
CA ASP A 46 10.22 11.37 5.80
C ASP A 46 10.07 11.89 4.37
N LYS A 47 10.59 13.09 4.11
CA LYS A 47 10.54 13.77 2.80
C LYS A 47 11.13 12.92 1.67
N ARG A 48 12.07 12.03 1.98
CA ARG A 48 12.71 11.14 1.01
C ARG A 48 11.70 10.21 0.32
N TYR A 49 10.61 9.82 0.98
CA TYR A 49 9.57 8.96 0.38
C TYR A 49 8.77 9.66 -0.73
N GLN A 50 8.87 10.99 -0.87
CA GLN A 50 8.25 11.73 -1.97
C GLN A 50 8.97 11.53 -3.30
N ARG A 51 10.26 11.14 -3.26
CA ARG A 51 11.04 11.00 -4.47
C ARG A 51 10.61 9.74 -5.23
N HIS A 52 10.50 9.88 -6.56
CA HIS A 52 10.01 8.82 -7.44
C HIS A 52 10.83 7.53 -7.32
N ASP A 53 12.16 7.63 -7.19
CA ASP A 53 13.09 6.51 -7.02
C ASP A 53 12.82 5.64 -5.79
N LYS A 54 12.15 6.18 -4.77
CA LYS A 54 11.77 5.46 -3.55
C LYS A 54 10.30 5.06 -3.57
N ARG A 55 9.43 5.90 -4.13
CA ARG A 55 8.00 5.60 -4.28
C ARG A 55 7.79 4.38 -5.18
N ASP A 56 8.50 4.30 -6.30
CA ASP A 56 8.38 3.16 -7.23
C ASP A 56 8.82 1.83 -6.62
N LYS A 57 9.66 1.88 -5.58
CA LYS A 57 10.13 0.70 -4.86
C LYS A 57 9.10 0.19 -3.85
N LEU A 58 8.03 0.95 -3.56
CA LEU A 58 6.93 0.48 -2.71
C LEU A 58 6.08 -0.55 -3.46
N PRO A 59 5.50 -1.54 -2.75
CA PRO A 59 4.55 -2.46 -3.33
C PRO A 59 3.39 -1.73 -4.04
N GLY A 60 2.94 -2.27 -5.18
CA GLY A 60 1.90 -1.65 -6.01
C GLY A 60 0.59 -1.34 -5.27
N TRP A 61 0.23 -2.17 -4.27
CA TRP A 61 -0.97 -1.93 -3.46
C TRP A 61 -0.86 -0.69 -2.56
N ILE A 62 0.34 -0.35 -2.08
CA ILE A 62 0.58 0.89 -1.31
C ILE A 62 0.53 2.07 -2.26
N ASN A 63 1.22 1.97 -3.41
CA ASN A 63 1.25 3.03 -4.41
C ASN A 63 -0.14 3.35 -4.96
N ALA A 64 -1.02 2.36 -5.10
CA ALA A 64 -2.41 2.57 -5.51
C ALA A 64 -3.22 3.41 -4.51
N GLN A 65 -2.86 3.39 -3.22
CA GLN A 65 -3.54 4.16 -2.17
C GLN A 65 -2.85 5.50 -1.87
N LEU A 66 -1.59 5.67 -2.28
CA LEU A 66 -0.80 6.88 -2.06
C LEU A 66 -1.11 7.93 -3.13
N LYS A 67 -2.25 8.61 -2.98
CA LYS A 67 -2.69 9.70 -3.88
C LYS A 67 -1.77 10.92 -3.79
N ASP A 68 -1.63 11.65 -4.88
CA ASP A 68 -0.78 12.86 -4.93
C ASP A 68 -1.21 13.93 -3.92
N ALA A 69 -2.51 14.02 -3.60
CA ALA A 69 -3.04 14.91 -2.56
C ALA A 69 -2.54 14.59 -1.14
N HIS A 70 -2.05 13.37 -0.90
CA HIS A 70 -1.52 12.93 0.40
C HIS A 70 0.01 12.96 0.45
N LEU A 71 0.66 13.50 -0.57
CA LEU A 71 2.11 13.70 -0.60
C LEU A 71 2.46 15.08 -0.01
N ASN A 72 3.59 15.15 0.68
CA ASN A 72 4.13 16.41 1.21
C ASN A 72 3.17 17.20 2.11
N LEU A 73 2.37 16.48 2.91
CA LEU A 73 1.51 17.09 3.90
C LEU A 73 2.32 17.68 5.06
N SER A 74 1.89 18.85 5.53
CA SER A 74 2.32 19.36 6.84
C SER A 74 1.68 18.53 7.96
N THR A 75 2.22 18.64 9.17
CA THR A 75 1.68 17.93 10.35
C THR A 75 0.21 18.30 10.61
N ASP A 76 -0.16 19.57 10.44
CA ASP A 76 -1.55 20.02 10.65
C ASP A 76 -2.51 19.43 9.62
N MET A 77 -2.11 19.41 8.33
CA MET A 77 -2.91 18.79 7.27
C MET A 77 -3.04 17.28 7.48
N LEU A 78 -1.95 16.63 7.91
CA LEU A 78 -1.95 15.20 8.22
C LEU A 78 -2.95 14.87 9.33
N ILE A 79 -2.99 15.66 10.41
CA ILE A 79 -3.95 15.46 11.51
C ILE A 79 -5.38 15.62 10.98
N HIS A 80 -5.63 16.61 10.11
CA HIS A 80 -6.95 16.80 9.51
C HIS A 80 -7.39 15.57 8.70
N VAL A 81 -6.55 15.11 7.77
CA VAL A 81 -6.80 13.92 6.95
C VAL A 81 -6.97 12.67 7.82
N ALA A 82 -6.13 12.49 8.85
CA ALA A 82 -6.23 11.35 9.76
C ALA A 82 -7.56 11.32 10.52
N ARG A 83 -8.04 12.46 11.02
CA ARG A 83 -9.33 12.56 11.73
C ARG A 83 -10.51 12.29 10.81
N GLU A 84 -10.44 12.74 9.56
CA GLU A 84 -11.47 12.45 8.56
C GLU A 84 -11.49 10.96 8.20
N PHE A 85 -10.32 10.38 7.90
CA PHE A 85 -10.17 8.96 7.61
C PHE A 85 -10.75 8.08 8.72
N MET A 86 -10.36 8.32 9.98
CA MET A 86 -10.82 7.50 11.10
C MET A 86 -12.33 7.60 11.32
N ARG A 87 -12.94 8.78 11.10
CA ARG A 87 -14.40 8.95 11.23
C ARG A 87 -15.17 8.24 10.12
N ASN A 88 -14.68 8.29 8.89
CA ASN A 88 -15.29 7.64 7.74
C ASN A 88 -15.17 6.12 7.83
N MET A 89 -14.03 5.60 8.29
CA MET A 89 -13.79 4.17 8.40
C MET A 89 -14.42 3.53 9.65
N ALA A 90 -14.73 4.31 10.68
CA ALA A 90 -15.39 3.81 11.89
C ALA A 90 -16.91 3.58 11.73
N GLN A 91 -17.47 3.87 10.55
CA GLN A 91 -18.88 3.58 10.27
C GLN A 91 -19.14 2.06 10.23
N PRO A 92 -20.34 1.58 10.59
CA PRO A 92 -20.68 0.17 10.53
C PRO A 92 -20.40 -0.40 9.13
N TYR A 93 -19.64 -1.48 9.07
CA TYR A 93 -19.33 -2.15 7.82
C TYR A 93 -20.59 -2.84 7.29
N ASP A 94 -21.16 -2.31 6.22
CA ASP A 94 -22.35 -2.89 5.60
C ASP A 94 -21.97 -4.20 4.89
N GLN A 95 -22.71 -5.29 5.16
CA GLN A 95 -22.44 -6.59 4.54
C GLN A 95 -22.73 -6.58 3.01
N GLY A 96 -23.28 -5.49 2.48
CA GLY A 96 -23.52 -5.27 1.04
C GLY A 96 -22.28 -5.21 0.15
N GLU A 97 -21.05 -5.25 0.69
CA GLU A 97 -19.81 -5.39 -0.11
C GLU A 97 -19.49 -6.84 -0.54
N VAL A 98 -20.31 -7.81 -0.11
CA VAL A 98 -20.35 -9.16 -0.67
C VAL A 98 -20.72 -9.03 -2.16
N GLY A 99 -19.76 -9.26 -3.05
CA GLY A 99 -19.90 -9.04 -4.50
C GLY A 99 -18.73 -8.26 -5.14
N LYS A 100 -18.05 -7.36 -4.41
CA LYS A 100 -16.83 -6.69 -4.90
C LYS A 100 -15.55 -7.27 -4.30
N SER A 101 -15.62 -7.64 -3.03
CA SER A 101 -14.45 -8.07 -2.25
C SER A 101 -14.46 -9.55 -1.87
N LEU A 102 -15.65 -10.16 -1.84
CA LEU A 102 -15.92 -11.55 -1.55
C LEU A 102 -16.82 -12.07 -2.68
N LEU A 103 -16.44 -13.19 -3.30
CA LEU A 103 -17.24 -13.86 -4.32
C LEU A 103 -18.11 -14.93 -3.64
N THR A 104 -19.40 -14.92 -3.95
CA THR A 104 -20.31 -16.01 -3.59
C THR A 104 -20.17 -17.16 -4.60
N GLU A 105 -20.54 -18.37 -4.20
CA GLU A 105 -20.51 -19.55 -5.08
C GLU A 105 -21.30 -19.33 -6.38
N GLU A 106 -22.48 -18.70 -6.26
CA GLU A 106 -23.32 -18.32 -7.39
C GLU A 106 -22.62 -17.34 -8.36
N ALA A 107 -21.88 -16.36 -7.83
CA ALA A 107 -21.13 -15.40 -8.64
C ALA A 107 -19.95 -16.06 -9.39
N VAL A 108 -19.28 -17.03 -8.77
CA VAL A 108 -18.20 -17.80 -9.40
C VAL A 108 -18.74 -18.63 -10.55
N ASN A 109 -19.85 -19.34 -10.34
CA ASN A 109 -20.48 -20.17 -11.37
C ASN A 109 -20.99 -19.33 -12.55
N ALA A 110 -21.54 -18.16 -12.29
CA ALA A 110 -21.96 -17.21 -13.33
C ALA A 110 -20.78 -16.71 -14.18
N MET A 111 -19.63 -16.39 -13.57
CA MET A 111 -18.44 -15.99 -14.33
C MET A 111 -17.90 -17.14 -15.20
N ALA A 112 -17.87 -18.37 -14.68
CA ALA A 112 -17.36 -19.53 -15.43
C ALA A 112 -18.21 -19.86 -16.67
N ALA A 113 -19.53 -19.64 -16.60
CA ALA A 113 -20.45 -19.87 -17.72
C ALA A 113 -20.26 -18.87 -18.89
N VAL A 114 -19.71 -17.68 -18.64
CA VAL A 114 -19.44 -16.67 -19.69
C VAL A 114 -18.18 -17.01 -20.51
N TYR A 115 -17.23 -17.76 -19.94
CA TYR A 115 -15.98 -18.15 -20.62
C TYR A 115 -16.06 -19.50 -21.36
N THR A 116 -17.15 -20.25 -21.18
CA THR A 116 -17.35 -21.58 -21.79
C THR A 116 -18.36 -21.58 -22.95
N GLY A 117 -18.82 -20.41 -23.40
CA GLY A 117 -19.56 -20.21 -24.66
C GLY A 117 -18.71 -19.49 -25.70
#